data_AF-A0A4V3HSE7-F1
#
_entry.id   AF-A0A4V3HSE7-F1
#
_cell.length_a   1.000
_cell.length_b   1.000
_cell.length_c   1.000
_cell.angle_alpha   90.00
_cell.angle_beta   90.00
_cell.angle_gamma   90.00
#
_symmetry.space_group_name_H-M   'P 1'
#
loop_
_entity.id
_entity.type
_entity.pdbx_description
1 polymer ?
#
loop_
_entity_poly.entity_id
_entity_poly.type
_entity_poly.pdbx_seq_one_letter_code
_entity_poly.pdbx_strand_id
1 'polypeptide(L)'
;MCNRGVELTQSAAAPATPPPPSRVRSAIKFGAFGLLFAGLGFVAAASPLFTGLWDVTRRRSDEDSLNGYIPQHDEAKAVDKFIRTHPLSTELRKSPAMSESRPHLRLPEILRRHNLTGGTLLGPGRITVPPFCWTEESGKSLVSISHLGTDMCGHPGIVHGGLLATILDEGLARCCFGALPHNVGVTAKLEIDYKRPVHAGTYVVLRARTLKVEGRKAWVEGQLETLATEGLPH
;
A
#
# COMPACT_ATOMS: atom_id res chain seq x y z
N MET A 1 -56.84 25.85 84.13
CA MET A 1 -57.86 26.92 84.21
C MET A 1 -57.93 27.61 82.87
N CYS A 2 -59.14 27.72 82.34
CA CYS A 2 -59.60 28.56 81.24
C CYS A 2 -58.88 28.51 79.88
N ASN A 3 -59.54 28.66 78.73
CA ASN A 3 -60.90 28.42 78.24
C ASN A 3 -60.85 28.91 76.77
N ARG A 4 -61.74 28.38 75.92
CA ARG A 4 -62.26 29.03 74.70
C ARG A 4 -61.21 29.41 73.63
N GLY A 5 -61.15 28.75 72.48
CA GLY A 5 -62.27 28.53 71.58
C GLY A 5 -62.59 29.84 70.84
N VAL A 6 -62.49 29.85 69.51
CA VAL A 6 -63.40 30.49 68.57
C VAL A 6 -63.05 30.02 67.17
N GLU A 7 -64.11 29.70 66.46
CA GLU A 7 -64.25 29.03 65.20
C GLU A 7 -64.37 30.06 64.07
N LEU A 8 -64.11 29.60 62.84
CA LEU A 8 -64.82 29.90 61.60
C LEU A 8 -64.02 30.45 60.40
N THR A 9 -64.30 29.72 59.31
CA THR A 9 -64.44 30.08 57.90
C THR A 9 -63.19 30.37 57.07
N GLN A 10 -62.77 29.34 56.33
CA GLN A 10 -61.81 29.44 55.23
C GLN A 10 -62.52 29.65 53.89
N SER A 11 -62.14 30.76 53.26
CA SER A 11 -62.54 31.25 51.94
C SER A 11 -62.04 30.33 50.80
N ALA A 12 -62.82 30.23 49.73
CA ALA A 12 -62.51 29.49 48.52
C ALA A 12 -61.24 30.02 47.82
N ALA A 13 -60.32 29.11 47.46
CA ALA A 13 -59.03 29.42 46.86
C ALA A 13 -59.07 29.48 45.33
N ALA A 14 -58.35 30.46 44.77
CA ALA A 14 -58.17 30.75 43.35
C ALA A 14 -57.31 29.70 42.60
N PRO A 15 -57.40 29.60 41.25
CA PRO A 15 -56.73 28.55 40.48
C PRO A 15 -55.20 28.69 40.46
N ALA A 16 -54.53 27.55 40.53
CA ALA A 16 -53.07 27.46 40.64
C ALA A 16 -52.34 27.86 39.34
N THR A 17 -51.27 28.64 39.49
CA THR A 17 -50.32 28.99 38.43
C THR A 17 -49.37 27.82 38.12
N PRO A 18 -48.93 27.65 36.85
CA PRO A 18 -48.03 26.56 36.47
C PRO A 18 -46.63 26.74 37.12
N PRO A 19 -45.95 25.64 37.46
CA PRO A 19 -44.67 25.69 38.15
C PRO A 19 -43.57 26.26 37.24
N PRO A 20 -42.58 26.98 37.82
CA PRO A 20 -41.50 27.58 37.06
C PRO A 20 -40.58 26.51 36.42
N PRO A 21 -39.99 26.80 35.24
CA PRO A 21 -39.15 25.83 34.54
C PRO A 21 -37.90 25.45 35.35
N SER A 22 -37.60 24.15 35.38
CA SER A 22 -36.47 23.55 36.11
C SER A 22 -35.12 23.98 35.53
N ARG A 23 -34.35 24.74 36.31
CA ARG A 23 -32.96 25.12 35.99
C ARG A 23 -32.04 23.91 35.81
N VAL A 24 -32.30 22.82 36.56
CA VAL A 24 -31.56 21.55 36.48
C VAL A 24 -31.75 20.87 35.13
N ARG A 25 -33.00 20.81 34.61
CA ARG A 25 -33.28 20.25 33.27
C ARG A 25 -32.63 21.06 32.15
N SER A 26 -32.50 22.37 32.31
CA SER A 26 -31.80 23.23 31.34
C SER A 26 -30.29 22.99 31.34
N ALA A 27 -29.67 22.87 32.52
CA ALA A 27 -28.25 22.57 32.66
C ALA A 27 -27.86 21.19 32.09
N ILE A 28 -28.70 20.17 32.29
CA ILE A 28 -28.51 18.83 31.70
C ILE A 28 -28.56 18.89 30.18
N LYS A 29 -29.53 19.64 29.60
CA LYS A 29 -29.63 19.81 28.15
C LYS A 29 -28.43 20.56 27.56
N PHE A 30 -27.95 21.59 28.25
CA PHE A 30 -26.79 22.37 27.80
C PHE A 30 -25.48 21.57 27.90
N GLY A 31 -25.30 20.80 28.98
CA GLY A 31 -24.17 19.88 29.13
C GLY A 31 -24.18 18.73 28.12
N ALA A 32 -25.35 18.16 27.83
CA ALA A 32 -25.51 17.14 26.78
C ALA A 32 -25.17 17.68 25.38
N PHE A 33 -25.58 18.91 25.08
CA PHE A 33 -25.23 19.58 23.82
C PHE A 33 -23.73 19.88 23.75
N GLY A 34 -23.12 20.37 24.84
CA GLY A 34 -21.67 20.60 24.92
C GLY A 34 -20.84 19.33 24.70
N LEU A 35 -21.24 18.20 25.30
CA LEU A 35 -20.57 16.91 25.08
C LEU A 35 -20.72 16.40 23.64
N LEU A 36 -21.87 16.63 23.01
CA LEU A 36 -22.14 16.22 21.63
C LEU A 36 -21.32 17.05 20.63
N PHE A 37 -21.21 18.37 20.83
CA PHE A 37 -20.37 19.26 20.01
C PHE A 37 -18.87 19.04 20.25
N ALA A 38 -18.45 18.80 21.48
CA ALA A 38 -17.06 18.43 21.78
C ALA A 38 -16.70 17.06 21.18
N GLY A 39 -17.61 16.09 21.25
CA GLY A 39 -17.44 14.77 20.63
C GLY A 39 -17.37 14.85 19.09
N LEU A 40 -18.28 15.59 18.45
CA LEU A 40 -18.23 15.83 17.00
C LEU A 40 -16.97 16.59 16.57
N GLY A 41 -16.57 17.60 17.34
CA GLY A 41 -15.34 18.37 17.10
C GLY A 41 -14.09 17.50 17.22
N PHE A 42 -14.03 16.63 18.23
CA PHE A 42 -12.93 15.68 18.42
C PHE A 42 -12.90 14.64 17.30
N VAL A 43 -14.03 14.06 16.90
CA VAL A 43 -14.11 13.09 15.80
C VAL A 43 -13.70 13.74 14.47
N ALA A 44 -14.16 14.95 14.18
CA ALA A 44 -13.80 15.68 12.96
C ALA A 44 -12.31 16.02 12.92
N ALA A 45 -11.72 16.46 14.05
CA ALA A 45 -10.30 16.80 14.14
C ALA A 45 -9.39 15.57 14.15
N ALA A 46 -9.83 14.46 14.76
CA ALA A 46 -9.06 13.21 14.83
C ALA A 46 -9.19 12.35 13.56
N SER A 47 -10.20 12.59 12.72
CA SER A 47 -10.48 11.76 11.54
C SER A 47 -9.30 11.65 10.56
N PRO A 48 -8.60 12.73 10.15
CA PRO A 48 -7.43 12.63 9.26
C PRO A 48 -6.25 11.87 9.89
N LEU A 49 -6.07 12.00 11.21
CA LEU A 49 -5.02 11.27 11.95
C LEU A 49 -5.38 9.78 12.08
N PHE A 50 -6.64 9.48 12.34
CA PHE A 50 -7.16 8.12 12.42
C PHE A 50 -7.07 7.41 11.07
N THR A 51 -7.48 8.05 9.97
CA THR A 51 -7.36 7.48 8.63
C THR A 51 -5.91 7.25 8.22
N GLY A 52 -5.01 8.20 8.52
CA GLY A 52 -3.57 8.04 8.29
C GLY A 52 -2.94 6.91 9.13
N LEU A 53 -3.28 6.80 10.42
CA LEU A 53 -2.79 5.74 11.30
C LEU A 53 -3.31 4.36 10.88
N TRP A 54 -4.58 4.30 10.47
CA TRP A 54 -5.18 3.07 9.97
C TRP A 54 -4.56 2.66 8.63
N ASP A 55 -4.31 3.59 7.71
CA ASP A 55 -3.67 3.27 6.44
C ASP A 55 -2.24 2.69 6.59
N VAL A 56 -1.50 3.16 7.61
CA VAL A 56 -0.14 2.68 7.94
C VAL A 56 -0.16 1.30 8.61
N THR A 57 -1.18 1.01 9.41
CA THR A 57 -1.27 -0.25 10.18
C THR A 57 -1.96 -1.38 9.41
N ARG A 58 -2.66 -1.08 8.32
CA ARG A 58 -3.28 -2.08 7.44
C ARG A 58 -2.24 -2.81 6.60
N ARG A 59 -2.14 -4.13 6.77
CA ARG A 59 -1.48 -5.01 5.79
C ARG A 59 -2.36 -5.05 4.53
N ARG A 60 -1.86 -4.48 3.44
CA ARG A 60 -2.50 -4.57 2.12
C ARG A 60 -2.27 -5.96 1.52
N SER A 61 -3.32 -6.55 0.96
CA SER A 61 -3.26 -7.84 0.28
C SER A 61 -2.60 -7.73 -1.11
N ASP A 62 -2.32 -8.88 -1.72
CA ASP A 62 -1.84 -8.97 -3.11
C ASP A 62 -2.86 -8.33 -4.07
N GLU A 63 -4.14 -8.61 -3.88
CA GLU A 63 -5.26 -8.03 -4.63
C GLU A 63 -5.35 -6.50 -4.44
N ASP A 64 -5.24 -6.02 -3.19
CA ASP A 64 -5.21 -4.58 -2.89
C ASP A 64 -4.06 -3.90 -3.64
N SER A 65 -2.90 -4.57 -3.73
CA SER A 65 -1.73 -4.05 -4.44
C SER A 65 -1.95 -3.98 -5.95
N LEU A 66 -2.69 -4.93 -6.55
CA LEU A 66 -2.96 -4.95 -7.99
C LEU A 66 -3.89 -3.81 -8.44
N ASN A 67 -4.83 -3.45 -7.56
CA ASN A 67 -5.81 -2.39 -7.78
C ASN A 67 -5.34 -1.01 -7.28
N GLY A 68 -4.24 -0.96 -6.52
CA GLY A 68 -3.74 0.26 -5.88
C GLY A 68 -3.02 1.27 -6.78
N TYR A 69 -2.84 0.98 -8.07
CA TYR A 69 -2.18 1.89 -9.03
C TYR A 69 -3.10 2.27 -10.18
N ILE A 70 -3.29 3.59 -10.32
CA ILE A 70 -4.06 4.20 -11.41
C ILE A 70 -3.09 4.95 -12.32
N PRO A 71 -2.78 4.44 -13.53
CA PRO A 71 -1.88 5.10 -14.46
C PRO A 71 -2.47 6.43 -14.94
N GLN A 72 -1.75 7.54 -14.73
CA GLN A 72 -2.25 8.89 -15.03
C GLN A 72 -1.96 9.33 -16.48
N HIS A 73 -0.82 8.92 -17.04
CA HIS A 73 -0.26 9.42 -18.31
C HIS A 73 -0.36 8.34 -19.39
N ASP A 74 -0.34 8.74 -20.67
CA ASP A 74 -0.56 7.79 -21.77
C ASP A 74 0.54 6.72 -21.89
N GLU A 75 1.81 7.08 -21.63
CA GLU A 75 2.91 6.12 -21.53
C GLU A 75 2.62 5.07 -20.44
N ALA A 76 2.25 5.51 -19.23
CA ALA A 76 1.95 4.63 -18.11
C ALA A 76 0.74 3.73 -18.38
N LYS A 77 -0.30 4.24 -19.05
CA LYS A 77 -1.47 3.44 -19.46
C LYS A 77 -1.07 2.37 -20.48
N ALA A 78 -0.25 2.73 -21.46
CA ALA A 78 0.23 1.79 -22.48
C ALA A 78 1.11 0.70 -21.87
N VAL A 79 2.06 1.07 -21.00
CA VAL A 79 2.96 0.14 -20.30
C VAL A 79 2.17 -0.78 -19.36
N ASP A 80 1.28 -0.24 -18.53
CA ASP A 80 0.45 -1.04 -17.62
C ASP A 80 -0.39 -2.05 -18.39
N LYS A 81 -1.08 -1.59 -19.46
CA LYS A 81 -1.87 -2.46 -20.33
C LYS A 81 -1.01 -3.55 -20.96
N PHE A 82 0.14 -3.19 -21.54
CA PHE A 82 1.05 -4.14 -22.18
C PHE A 82 1.44 -5.26 -21.21
N ILE A 83 1.93 -4.93 -20.02
CA ILE A 83 2.34 -5.94 -19.04
C ILE A 83 1.14 -6.77 -18.60
N ARG A 84 -0.02 -6.16 -18.34
CA ARG A 84 -1.23 -6.90 -17.93
C ARG A 84 -1.66 -7.92 -18.98
N THR A 85 -1.67 -7.55 -20.25
CA THR A 85 -2.17 -8.40 -21.34
C THR A 85 -1.11 -9.27 -22.00
N HIS A 86 0.16 -9.15 -21.60
CA HIS A 86 1.25 -9.93 -22.20
C HIS A 86 0.98 -11.45 -22.06
N PRO A 87 1.34 -12.27 -23.07
CA PRO A 87 1.16 -13.73 -23.00
C PRO A 87 1.79 -14.37 -21.76
N LEU A 88 3.02 -13.96 -21.42
CA LEU A 88 3.70 -14.41 -20.20
C LEU A 88 2.90 -14.11 -18.92
N SER A 89 2.35 -12.90 -18.80
CA SER A 89 1.54 -12.52 -17.63
C SER A 89 0.26 -13.36 -17.55
N THR A 90 -0.37 -13.61 -18.69
CA THR A 90 -1.56 -14.46 -18.79
C THR A 90 -1.25 -15.91 -18.43
N GLU A 91 -0.09 -16.42 -18.85
CA GLU A 91 0.38 -17.76 -18.51
C GLU A 91 0.67 -17.89 -17.01
N LEU A 92 1.40 -16.93 -16.43
CA LEU A 92 1.75 -16.94 -15.01
C LEU A 92 0.50 -16.90 -14.11
N ARG A 93 -0.54 -16.17 -14.50
CA ARG A 93 -1.85 -16.16 -13.79
C ARG A 93 -2.58 -17.49 -13.80
N LYS A 94 -2.32 -18.37 -14.77
CA LYS A 94 -2.93 -19.71 -14.81
C LYS A 94 -2.27 -20.67 -13.83
N SER A 95 -1.07 -20.35 -13.35
CA SER A 95 -0.35 -21.20 -12.41
C SER A 95 -0.94 -21.07 -11.00
N PRO A 96 -1.51 -22.14 -10.42
CA PRO A 96 -2.05 -22.08 -9.05
C PRO A 96 -0.96 -21.93 -7.98
N ALA A 97 0.31 -22.16 -8.34
CA ALA A 97 1.43 -22.04 -7.42
C ALA A 97 1.93 -20.59 -7.26
N MET A 98 1.49 -19.67 -8.12
CA MET A 98 2.00 -18.30 -8.21
C MET A 98 0.97 -17.29 -7.71
N SER A 99 1.40 -16.35 -6.85
CA SER A 99 0.60 -15.17 -6.49
C SER A 99 1.07 -13.94 -7.25
N GLU A 100 0.16 -13.28 -7.97
CA GLU A 100 0.41 -12.02 -8.66
C GLU A 100 0.26 -10.84 -7.68
N SER A 101 1.21 -9.90 -7.71
CA SER A 101 1.11 -8.67 -6.91
C SER A 101 1.95 -7.54 -7.50
N ARG A 102 1.78 -6.34 -6.92
CA ARG A 102 2.65 -5.17 -7.14
C ARG A 102 3.33 -4.83 -5.80
N PRO A 103 4.48 -5.44 -5.47
CA PRO A 103 4.96 -5.51 -4.09
C PRO A 103 5.08 -4.16 -3.37
N HIS A 104 5.56 -3.12 -4.06
CA HIS A 104 5.69 -1.79 -3.45
C HIS A 104 4.37 -1.13 -3.10
N LEU A 105 3.26 -1.50 -3.76
CA LEU A 105 1.93 -0.97 -3.44
C LEU A 105 1.31 -1.62 -2.20
N ARG A 106 1.98 -2.63 -1.62
CA ARG A 106 1.64 -3.09 -0.27
C ARG A 106 2.08 -2.09 0.80
N LEU A 107 3.08 -1.25 0.49
CA LEU A 107 3.54 -0.20 1.39
C LEU A 107 2.58 0.99 1.35
N PRO A 108 2.24 1.56 2.52
CA PRO A 108 1.56 2.85 2.59
C PRO A 108 2.29 3.93 1.80
N GLU A 109 1.54 4.85 1.21
CA GLU A 109 2.09 5.84 0.29
C GLU A 109 3.25 6.65 0.91
N ILE A 110 3.11 7.04 2.19
CA ILE A 110 4.11 7.81 2.91
C ILE A 110 5.47 7.10 2.99
N LEU A 111 5.47 5.77 3.14
CA LEU A 111 6.71 4.97 3.15
C LEU A 111 7.19 4.70 1.72
N ARG A 112 6.26 4.42 0.82
CA ARG A 112 6.55 4.08 -0.58
C ARG A 112 7.27 5.22 -1.31
N ARG A 113 6.91 6.48 -1.07
CA ARG A 113 7.56 7.64 -1.70
C ARG A 113 9.08 7.71 -1.41
N HIS A 114 9.52 7.19 -0.27
CA HIS A 114 10.93 7.14 0.12
C HIS A 114 11.62 5.82 -0.25
N ASN A 115 10.90 4.88 -0.85
CA ASN A 115 11.50 3.67 -1.39
C ASN A 115 12.21 3.99 -2.72
N LEU A 116 13.36 3.35 -2.96
CA LEU A 116 14.19 3.63 -4.14
C LEU A 116 13.45 3.29 -5.44
N THR A 117 13.00 2.05 -5.61
CA THR A 117 12.40 1.53 -6.86
C THR A 117 10.89 1.77 -6.94
N GLY A 118 10.17 1.63 -5.81
CA GLY A 118 8.71 1.84 -5.72
C GLY A 118 8.28 3.29 -5.54
N GLY A 119 9.24 4.22 -5.39
CA GLY A 119 9.03 5.63 -5.16
C GLY A 119 9.94 6.50 -6.02
N THR A 120 11.19 6.70 -5.58
CA THR A 120 12.15 7.66 -6.19
C THR A 120 12.35 7.44 -7.69
N LEU A 121 12.50 6.18 -8.10
CA LEU A 121 12.72 5.77 -9.48
C LEU A 121 11.44 5.41 -10.23
N LEU A 122 10.26 5.62 -9.63
CA LEU A 122 8.97 5.36 -10.26
C LEU A 122 8.45 6.64 -10.96
N GLY A 123 8.04 6.53 -12.22
CA GLY A 123 7.41 7.63 -12.95
C GLY A 123 7.74 7.67 -14.45
N PRO A 124 7.19 8.65 -15.19
CA PRO A 124 7.45 8.82 -16.63
C PRO A 124 8.95 8.88 -16.93
N GLY A 125 9.38 8.20 -17.99
CA GLY A 125 10.81 8.10 -18.33
C GLY A 125 11.67 7.25 -17.37
N ARG A 126 11.14 6.74 -16.26
CA ARG A 126 11.87 5.95 -15.26
C ARG A 126 11.41 4.48 -15.25
N ILE A 127 11.27 3.85 -14.08
CA ILE A 127 10.41 2.67 -13.94
C ILE A 127 8.97 3.17 -14.13
N THR A 128 8.42 3.01 -15.33
CA THR A 128 7.22 3.77 -15.76
C THR A 128 5.98 3.46 -14.92
N VAL A 129 5.80 2.19 -14.55
CA VAL A 129 4.72 1.72 -13.67
C VAL A 129 5.32 0.81 -12.61
N PRO A 130 4.67 0.63 -11.45
CA PRO A 130 5.21 -0.30 -10.45
C PRO A 130 5.40 -1.69 -11.10
N PRO A 131 6.43 -2.47 -10.77
CA PRO A 131 6.60 -3.78 -11.37
C PRO A 131 5.44 -4.73 -11.03
N PHE A 132 5.12 -5.63 -11.96
CA PHE A 132 4.31 -6.81 -11.65
C PHE A 132 5.25 -7.92 -11.17
N CYS A 133 4.83 -8.68 -10.16
CA CYS A 133 5.58 -9.81 -9.63
C CYS A 133 4.65 -11.01 -9.43
N TRP A 134 5.07 -12.17 -9.91
CA TRP A 134 4.49 -13.47 -9.63
C TRP A 134 5.47 -14.22 -8.74
N THR A 135 5.05 -14.57 -7.53
CA THR A 135 5.91 -15.26 -6.56
C THR A 135 5.32 -16.62 -6.24
N GLU A 136 6.14 -17.67 -6.34
CA GLU A 136 5.73 -19.02 -5.95
C GLU A 136 5.68 -19.11 -4.42
N GLU A 137 4.70 -19.85 -3.91
CA GLU A 137 4.55 -20.07 -2.47
C GLU A 137 5.87 -20.55 -1.82
N SER A 138 6.08 -20.15 -0.57
CA SER A 138 7.30 -20.48 0.19
C SER A 138 8.61 -19.94 -0.43
N GLY A 139 8.54 -18.99 -1.37
CA GLY A 139 9.70 -18.29 -1.91
C GLY A 139 10.61 -19.16 -2.79
N LYS A 140 10.02 -20.10 -3.52
CA LYS A 140 10.77 -21.03 -4.38
C LYS A 140 11.24 -20.38 -5.69
N SER A 141 10.38 -19.57 -6.32
CA SER A 141 10.70 -18.84 -7.53
C SER A 141 9.92 -17.54 -7.63
N LEU A 142 10.41 -16.63 -8.47
CA LEU A 142 9.78 -15.34 -8.74
C LEU A 142 9.96 -14.95 -10.20
N VAL A 143 8.92 -14.38 -10.80
CA VAL A 143 8.99 -13.70 -12.09
C VAL A 143 8.53 -12.26 -11.90
N SER A 144 9.26 -11.28 -12.42
CA SER A 144 8.84 -9.88 -12.40
C SER A 144 8.98 -9.24 -13.78
N ILE A 145 8.01 -8.41 -14.16
CA ILE A 145 8.05 -7.64 -15.40
C ILE A 145 8.06 -6.14 -15.05
N SER A 146 9.01 -5.42 -15.64
CA SER A 146 9.18 -3.97 -15.49
C SER A 146 9.44 -3.31 -16.85
N HIS A 147 9.06 -2.04 -16.99
CA HIS A 147 9.45 -1.21 -18.12
C HIS A 147 10.50 -0.19 -17.65
N LEU A 148 11.56 0.00 -18.45
CA LEU A 148 12.71 0.85 -18.11
C LEU A 148 12.82 2.00 -19.11
N GLY A 149 12.44 3.21 -18.69
CA GLY A 149 12.44 4.41 -19.53
C GLY A 149 13.82 5.05 -19.75
N THR A 150 13.83 6.14 -20.51
CA THR A 150 15.02 6.86 -20.98
C THR A 150 15.84 7.54 -19.88
N ASP A 151 15.21 7.95 -18.80
CA ASP A 151 15.87 8.68 -17.70
C ASP A 151 16.69 7.73 -16.81
N MET A 152 16.60 6.42 -17.07
CA MET A 152 17.36 5.38 -16.39
C MET A 152 18.66 5.03 -17.12
N CYS A 153 19.04 5.78 -18.14
CA CYS A 153 20.24 5.52 -18.92
C CYS A 153 21.53 5.83 -18.16
N GLY A 154 22.56 5.02 -18.38
CA GLY A 154 23.94 5.32 -17.98
C GLY A 154 24.81 5.79 -19.16
N HIS A 155 24.42 5.38 -20.36
CA HIS A 155 24.99 5.78 -21.65
C HIS A 155 23.81 6.09 -22.60
N PRO A 156 23.95 6.97 -23.62
CA PRO A 156 22.86 7.29 -24.53
C PRO A 156 22.11 6.05 -25.05
N GLY A 157 20.83 5.93 -24.68
CA GLY A 157 19.92 4.85 -25.08
C GLY A 157 20.12 3.50 -24.36
N ILE A 158 21.07 3.38 -23.43
CA ILE A 158 21.39 2.15 -22.70
C ILE A 158 21.11 2.35 -21.21
N VAL A 159 20.26 1.50 -20.65
CA VAL A 159 19.91 1.50 -19.22
C VAL A 159 21.18 1.32 -18.37
N HIS A 160 21.28 2.12 -17.31
CA HIS A 160 22.41 2.10 -16.39
C HIS A 160 22.55 0.71 -15.73
N GLY A 161 23.75 0.13 -15.77
CA GLY A 161 24.02 -1.19 -15.19
C GLY A 161 23.67 -1.27 -13.69
N GLY A 162 23.86 -0.18 -12.95
CA GLY A 162 23.44 -0.08 -11.54
C GLY A 162 21.92 -0.13 -11.30
N LEU A 163 21.09 0.28 -12.26
CA LEU A 163 19.64 0.05 -12.15
C LEU A 163 19.33 -1.43 -12.34
N LEU A 164 19.95 -2.07 -13.34
CA LEU A 164 19.78 -3.51 -13.57
C LEU A 164 20.23 -4.32 -12.35
N ALA A 165 21.34 -3.92 -11.71
CA ALA A 165 21.79 -4.50 -10.44
C ALA A 165 20.78 -4.29 -9.31
N THR A 166 20.21 -3.09 -9.18
CA THR A 166 19.17 -2.79 -8.18
C THR A 166 17.92 -3.67 -8.37
N ILE A 167 17.48 -3.87 -9.62
CA ILE A 167 16.33 -4.72 -9.94
C ILE A 167 16.63 -6.19 -9.61
N LEU A 168 17.82 -6.67 -9.98
CA LEU A 168 18.29 -8.02 -9.63
C LEU A 168 18.34 -8.21 -8.11
N ASP A 169 19.01 -7.30 -7.39
CA ASP A 169 19.13 -7.37 -5.93
C ASP A 169 17.77 -7.49 -5.24
N GLU A 170 16.86 -6.58 -5.56
CA GLU A 170 15.55 -6.55 -4.94
C GLU A 170 14.70 -7.77 -5.29
N GLY A 171 14.71 -8.20 -6.55
CA GLY A 171 13.91 -9.34 -6.99
C GLY A 171 14.45 -10.68 -6.50
N LEU A 172 15.78 -10.84 -6.41
CA LEU A 172 16.41 -12.03 -5.81
C LEU A 172 16.12 -12.10 -4.31
N ALA A 173 16.23 -10.99 -3.58
CA ALA A 173 15.87 -10.92 -2.17
C ALA A 173 14.39 -11.28 -1.97
N ARG A 174 13.50 -10.66 -2.75
CA ARG A 174 12.05 -10.94 -2.69
C ARG A 174 11.72 -12.40 -2.98
N CYS A 175 12.40 -13.02 -3.95
CA CYS A 175 12.22 -14.43 -4.30
C CYS A 175 12.34 -15.31 -3.06
N CYS A 176 13.39 -15.13 -2.25
CA CYS A 176 13.65 -16.00 -1.11
C CYS A 176 13.01 -15.58 0.21
N PHE A 177 12.35 -14.42 0.31
CA PHE A 177 11.76 -13.98 1.58
C PHE A 177 10.81 -15.03 2.16
N GLY A 178 9.93 -15.62 1.36
CA GLY A 178 9.02 -16.68 1.84
C GLY A 178 9.70 -17.94 2.38
N ALA A 179 11.00 -18.13 2.08
CA ALA A 179 11.79 -19.27 2.53
C ALA A 179 12.65 -18.96 3.78
N LEU A 180 12.73 -17.69 4.18
CA LEU A 180 13.56 -17.24 5.30
C LEU A 180 12.75 -17.13 6.60
N PRO A 181 13.39 -17.31 7.78
CA PRO A 181 12.74 -17.06 9.06
C PRO A 181 12.14 -15.65 9.14
N HIS A 182 10.88 -15.56 9.52
CA HIS A 182 10.09 -14.32 9.61
C HIS A 182 9.96 -13.53 8.30
N ASN A 183 10.29 -14.14 7.15
CA ASN A 183 10.28 -13.52 5.84
C ASN A 183 11.16 -12.27 5.69
N VAL A 184 12.30 -12.23 6.40
CA VAL A 184 13.23 -11.10 6.39
C VAL A 184 14.64 -11.55 6.04
N GLY A 185 15.29 -10.82 5.15
CA GLY A 185 16.68 -11.00 4.77
C GLY A 185 17.29 -9.70 4.25
N VAL A 186 18.62 -9.66 4.23
CA VAL A 186 19.42 -8.59 3.61
C VAL A 186 20.46 -9.21 2.70
N THR A 187 20.84 -8.49 1.65
CA THR A 187 21.84 -8.96 0.69
C THR A 187 23.22 -9.00 1.33
N ALA A 188 23.83 -10.19 1.36
CA ALA A 188 25.19 -10.38 1.87
C ALA A 188 26.25 -10.31 0.76
N LYS A 189 25.95 -10.86 -0.42
CA LYS A 189 26.80 -10.82 -1.62
C LYS A 189 25.88 -10.81 -2.85
N LEU A 190 26.22 -9.98 -3.82
CA LEU A 190 25.61 -9.96 -5.15
C LEU A 190 26.73 -10.04 -6.20
N GLU A 191 26.61 -11.00 -7.11
CA GLU A 191 27.55 -11.21 -8.22
C GLU A 191 26.75 -11.16 -9.51
N ILE A 192 27.16 -10.31 -10.46
CA ILE A 192 26.40 -10.03 -11.67
C ILE A 192 27.34 -10.06 -12.87
N ASP A 193 26.93 -10.80 -13.89
CA ASP A 193 27.54 -10.77 -15.21
C ASP A 193 26.63 -10.02 -16.20
N TYR A 194 27.10 -8.87 -16.70
CA TYR A 194 26.41 -8.13 -17.76
C TYR A 194 26.72 -8.75 -19.12
N LYS A 195 25.75 -9.48 -19.70
CA LYS A 195 25.95 -10.22 -20.95
C LYS A 195 25.65 -9.39 -22.21
N ARG A 196 24.59 -8.56 -22.17
CA ARG A 196 24.12 -7.75 -23.30
C ARG A 196 23.60 -6.39 -22.81
N PRO A 197 23.70 -5.33 -23.64
CA PRO A 197 23.09 -4.04 -23.32
C PRO A 197 21.56 -4.15 -23.23
N VAL A 198 20.95 -3.39 -22.32
CA VAL A 198 19.49 -3.22 -22.23
C VAL A 198 19.16 -1.84 -22.75
N HIS A 199 18.42 -1.77 -23.86
CA HIS A 199 17.97 -0.50 -24.42
C HIS A 199 16.85 0.12 -23.58
N ALA A 200 16.88 1.43 -23.40
CA ALA A 200 15.77 2.14 -22.76
C ALA A 200 14.50 2.10 -23.62
N GLY A 201 13.34 2.23 -22.97
CA GLY A 201 12.02 2.05 -23.58
C GLY A 201 11.63 0.59 -23.79
N THR A 202 12.37 -0.36 -23.21
CA THR A 202 12.09 -1.79 -23.31
C THR A 202 11.48 -2.34 -22.03
N TYR A 203 10.84 -3.50 -22.16
CA TYR A 203 10.34 -4.29 -21.05
C TYR A 203 11.39 -5.33 -20.69
N VAL A 204 11.60 -5.55 -19.40
CA VAL A 204 12.48 -6.60 -18.90
C VAL A 204 11.70 -7.58 -18.06
N VAL A 205 12.09 -8.85 -18.13
CA VAL A 205 11.63 -9.93 -17.28
C VAL A 205 12.77 -10.41 -16.40
N LEU A 206 12.57 -10.34 -15.09
CA LEU A 206 13.41 -10.99 -14.10
C LEU A 206 12.83 -12.38 -13.81
N ARG A 207 13.65 -13.42 -13.88
CA ARG A 207 13.32 -14.76 -13.37
C ARG A 207 14.30 -15.12 -12.28
N ALA A 208 13.81 -15.51 -11.12
CA ALA A 208 14.61 -15.85 -9.96
C ALA A 208 14.18 -17.20 -9.38
N ARG A 209 15.13 -17.92 -8.80
CA ARG A 209 14.91 -19.21 -8.15
C ARG A 209 15.78 -19.34 -6.90
N THR A 210 15.14 -19.71 -5.79
CA THR A 210 15.85 -20.05 -4.57
C THR A 210 16.46 -21.45 -4.71
N LEU A 211 17.78 -21.54 -4.60
CA LEU A 211 18.53 -22.79 -4.78
C LEU A 211 18.61 -23.61 -3.51
N LYS A 212 18.90 -22.94 -2.39
CA LYS A 212 18.98 -23.56 -1.07
C LYS A 212 18.81 -22.52 0.03
N VAL A 213 18.40 -22.99 1.21
CA VAL A 213 18.27 -22.19 2.43
C VAL A 213 18.95 -22.92 3.58
N GLU A 214 19.81 -22.22 4.31
CA GLU A 214 20.50 -22.73 5.49
C GLU A 214 20.39 -21.71 6.62
N GLY A 215 19.50 -21.97 7.58
CA GLY A 215 19.23 -21.06 8.70
C GLY A 215 18.69 -19.71 8.22
N ARG A 216 19.50 -18.66 8.34
CA ARG A 216 19.17 -17.28 7.92
C ARG A 216 19.78 -16.87 6.57
N LYS A 217 20.34 -17.82 5.82
CA LYS A 217 20.98 -17.57 4.52
C LYS A 217 20.20 -18.28 3.42
N ALA A 218 19.94 -17.58 2.33
CA ALA A 218 19.43 -18.15 1.10
C ALA A 218 20.42 -17.90 -0.04
N TRP A 219 20.51 -18.85 -0.95
CA TRP A 219 21.24 -18.71 -2.21
C TRP A 219 20.20 -18.68 -3.31
N VAL A 220 20.23 -17.63 -4.12
CA VAL A 220 19.25 -17.36 -5.15
C VAL A 220 20.01 -17.08 -6.43
N GLU A 221 19.55 -17.67 -7.53
CA GLU A 221 19.99 -17.31 -8.87
C GLU A 221 18.88 -16.57 -9.59
N GLY A 222 19.24 -15.75 -10.57
CA GLY A 222 18.27 -15.17 -11.46
C GLY A 222 18.90 -14.51 -12.67
N GLN A 223 18.06 -14.22 -13.64
CA GLN A 223 18.43 -13.61 -14.90
C GLN A 223 17.45 -12.49 -15.24
N LEU A 224 17.98 -11.42 -15.81
CA LEU A 224 17.21 -10.30 -16.33
C LEU A 224 17.34 -10.28 -17.85
N GLU A 225 16.22 -10.39 -18.54
CA GLU A 225 16.16 -10.51 -19.99
C GLU A 225 15.20 -9.47 -20.56
N THR A 226 15.47 -8.99 -21.78
CA THR A 226 14.49 -8.20 -22.51
C THR A 226 13.28 -9.07 -22.83
N LEU A 227 12.09 -8.59 -22.49
CA LEU A 227 10.84 -9.23 -22.84
C LEU A 227 10.54 -8.92 -24.31
N ALA A 228 10.41 -9.96 -25.13
CA ALA A 228 10.13 -9.82 -26.54
C ALA A 228 8.87 -8.99 -26.76
N THR A 229 9.02 -7.86 -27.44
CA THR A 229 7.92 -7.10 -28.02
C THR A 229 7.77 -7.52 -29.48
N GLU A 230 6.55 -7.79 -29.94
CA GLU A 230 6.34 -8.07 -31.37
C GLU A 230 6.96 -6.93 -32.21
N GLY A 231 7.89 -7.29 -33.11
CA GLY A 231 8.50 -6.36 -34.07
C GLY A 231 9.86 -5.75 -33.69
N LEU A 232 10.48 -6.11 -32.57
CA LEU A 232 11.87 -5.70 -32.26
C LEU A 232 12.80 -6.94 -32.18
N PRO A 233 13.93 -6.97 -32.91
CA PRO A 233 14.89 -8.08 -32.82
C PRO A 233 15.58 -8.13 -31.45
N HIS A 234 15.92 -9.34 -31.01
CA HIS A 234 16.58 -9.67 -29.74
C HIS A 234 18.01 -9.16 -29.60
#